data_AF-A2E2D6-F1
#
_entry.id   AF-A2E2D6-F1
#
_cell.length_a   1.000
_cell.length_b   1.000
_cell.length_c   1.000
_cell.angle_alpha   90.00
_cell.angle_beta   90.00
_cell.angle_gamma   90.00
#
_symmetry.space_group_name_H-M   'P 1'
#
loop_
_entity.id
_entity.type
_entity.pdbx_description
1 polymer ?
#
loop_
_entity_poly.entity_id
_entity_poly.type
_entity_poly.pdbx_seq_one_letter_code
_entity_poly.pdbx_strand_id
1 'polypeptide(L)'
;MSEEEITQAQYNQVMEFFTVYSDIYNALYRLKTNDEEELNSIYKKVKQNLIDSFKNSPGDIINDISKLSIYNNRFMKSYLAIAKQIVDEYQLNQVNEISRVFNYLFYKEYSIVLNENDAKNF
;
A
#
# COMPACT_ATOMS: atom_id res chain seq x y z
N MET A 1 3.27 -37.11 15.11
CA MET A 1 3.55 -36.07 14.10
C MET A 1 5.00 -35.68 14.31
N SER A 2 5.87 -35.94 13.33
CA SER A 2 7.29 -35.56 13.41
C SER A 2 7.42 -34.06 13.24
N GLU A 3 8.11 -33.38 14.17
CA GLU A 3 8.58 -32.02 13.94
C GLU A 3 9.64 -32.08 12.83
N GLU A 4 9.36 -31.47 11.68
CA GLU A 4 10.39 -31.25 10.68
C GLU A 4 11.41 -30.25 11.23
N GLU A 5 12.69 -30.63 11.25
CA GLU A 5 13.77 -29.73 11.66
C GLU A 5 13.89 -28.57 10.67
N ILE A 6 13.71 -27.34 11.16
CA ILE A 6 13.88 -26.12 10.36
C ILE A 6 15.36 -25.98 10.02
N THR A 7 15.68 -25.95 8.72
CA THR A 7 17.05 -25.70 8.26
C THR A 7 17.44 -24.23 8.40
N GLN A 8 18.73 -23.96 8.57
CA GLN A 8 19.26 -22.59 8.59
C GLN A 8 18.91 -21.80 7.31
N ALA A 9 18.85 -22.49 6.17
CA ALA A 9 18.47 -21.87 4.89
C ALA A 9 17.00 -21.41 4.89
N GLN A 10 16.08 -22.24 5.39
CA GLN A 10 14.66 -21.87 5.54
C GLN A 10 14.50 -20.70 6.51
N TYR A 11 15.22 -20.73 7.64
CA TYR A 11 15.22 -19.62 8.59
C TYR A 11 15.68 -18.30 7.94
N ASN A 12 16.80 -18.33 7.22
CA ASN A 12 17.35 -17.14 6.57
C ASN A 12 16.39 -16.57 5.52
N GLN A 13 15.73 -17.42 4.72
CA GLN A 13 14.76 -16.97 3.72
C GLN A 13 13.55 -16.27 4.35
N VAL A 14 13.01 -16.82 5.44
CA VAL A 14 11.89 -16.20 6.17
C VAL A 14 12.33 -14.87 6.79
N MET A 15 13.55 -14.80 7.34
CA MET A 15 14.06 -13.58 7.95
C MET A 15 14.29 -12.46 6.91
N GLU A 16 14.84 -12.80 5.74
CA GLU A 16 14.99 -11.86 4.63
C GLU A 16 13.63 -11.35 4.16
N PHE A 17 12.64 -12.25 4.02
CA PHE A 17 11.27 -11.91 3.67
C PHE A 17 10.67 -10.89 4.64
N PHE A 18 10.72 -11.12 5.95
CA PHE A 18 10.20 -10.14 6.92
C PHE A 18 10.98 -8.82 6.93
N THR A 19 12.28 -8.85 6.65
CA THR A 19 13.11 -7.65 6.57
C THR A 19 12.66 -6.77 5.40
N VAL A 20 12.51 -7.34 4.21
CA VAL A 20 12.03 -6.63 3.02
C VAL A 20 10.63 -6.05 3.25
N TYR A 21 9.73 -6.83 3.85
CA TYR A 21 8.39 -6.36 4.20
C TYR A 21 8.44 -5.13 5.13
N SER A 22 9.18 -5.24 6.23
CA SER A 22 9.33 -4.18 7.23
C SER A 22 9.93 -2.90 6.63
N ASP A 23 10.93 -3.04 5.76
CA ASP A 23 11.59 -1.90 5.12
C ASP A 23 10.66 -1.08 4.24
N ILE A 24 9.73 -1.74 3.53
CA ILE A 24 8.75 -1.04 2.68
C ILE A 24 7.74 -0.28 3.52
N TYR A 25 7.18 -0.91 4.56
CA TYR A 25 6.25 -0.22 5.46
C TYR A 25 6.95 0.91 6.21
N ASN A 26 8.21 0.73 6.63
CA ASN A 26 9.02 1.80 7.20
C ASN A 26 9.19 2.98 6.24
N ALA A 27 9.42 2.70 4.94
CA ALA A 27 9.48 3.75 3.92
C ALA A 27 8.14 4.47 3.74
N LEU A 28 7.01 3.75 3.74
CA LEU A 28 5.67 4.34 3.69
C LEU A 28 5.35 5.18 4.93
N TYR A 29 5.70 4.72 6.13
CA TYR A 29 5.54 5.48 7.37
C TYR A 29 6.39 6.76 7.39
N ARG A 30 7.59 6.70 6.83
CA ARG A 30 8.55 7.82 6.81
C ARG A 30 8.51 8.64 5.52
N LEU A 31 7.46 8.47 4.72
CA LEU A 31 7.28 9.20 3.47
C LEU A 31 7.38 10.71 3.72
N LYS A 32 8.28 11.39 3.02
CA LYS A 32 8.55 12.82 3.26
C LYS A 32 8.80 13.62 2.00
N THR A 33 8.25 13.13 0.90
CA THR A 33 8.46 13.67 -0.44
C THR A 33 7.15 13.81 -1.18
N ASN A 34 7.08 14.82 -2.04
CA ASN A 34 6.03 15.00 -3.05
C ASN A 34 6.63 14.87 -4.46
N ASP A 35 7.91 14.51 -4.58
CA ASP A 35 8.59 14.37 -5.86
C ASP A 35 8.07 13.14 -6.61
N GLU A 36 7.64 13.33 -7.85
CA GLU A 36 6.96 12.30 -8.62
C GLU A 36 7.88 11.11 -8.94
N GLU A 37 9.17 11.35 -9.18
CA GLU A 37 10.14 10.28 -9.46
C GLU A 37 10.41 9.45 -8.22
N GLU A 38 10.57 10.09 -7.06
CA GLU A 38 10.71 9.41 -5.77
C GLU A 38 9.46 8.60 -5.43
N LEU A 39 8.26 9.14 -5.64
CA LEU A 39 7.01 8.42 -5.41
C LEU A 39 6.87 7.20 -6.32
N ASN A 40 7.21 7.33 -7.59
CA ASN A 40 7.24 6.21 -8.53
C ASN A 40 8.24 5.12 -8.10
N SER A 41 9.40 5.50 -7.54
CA SER A 41 10.37 4.55 -6.99
C SER A 41 9.80 3.79 -5.79
N ILE A 42 9.09 4.46 -4.89
CA ILE A 42 8.43 3.84 -3.74
C ILE A 42 7.33 2.88 -4.22
N TYR A 43 6.49 3.32 -5.16
CA TYR A 43 5.46 2.48 -5.76
C TYR A 43 6.04 1.20 -6.40
N LYS A 44 7.11 1.31 -7.19
CA LYS A 44 7.78 0.14 -7.79
C LYS A 44 8.23 -0.87 -6.74
N LYS A 45 8.75 -0.39 -5.59
CA LYS A 45 9.13 -1.27 -4.47
C LYS A 45 7.91 -1.93 -3.82
N VAL A 46 6.82 -1.20 -3.65
CA VAL A 46 5.54 -1.74 -3.14
C VAL A 46 5.02 -2.83 -4.08
N LYS A 47 4.96 -2.55 -5.38
CA LYS A 47 4.54 -3.51 -6.41
C LYS A 47 5.38 -4.77 -6.38
N GLN A 48 6.69 -4.64 -6.62
CA GLN A 48 7.59 -5.78 -6.77
C GLN A 48 7.59 -6.69 -5.55
N ASN A 49 7.61 -6.10 -4.36
CA ASN A 49 7.74 -6.88 -3.14
C ASN A 49 6.33 -7.21 -2.63
N LEU A 50 5.54 -6.23 -2.19
CA LEU A 50 4.27 -6.52 -1.50
C LEU A 50 3.22 -7.21 -2.39
N ILE A 51 3.14 -6.85 -3.67
CA ILE A 51 2.12 -7.44 -4.57
C ILE A 51 2.69 -8.65 -5.30
N ASP A 52 3.79 -8.49 -6.04
CA ASP A 52 4.28 -9.55 -6.91
C ASP A 52 4.95 -10.69 -6.14
N SER A 53 5.72 -10.39 -5.09
CA SER A 53 6.47 -11.40 -4.32
C SER A 53 5.65 -11.96 -3.15
N PHE A 54 4.99 -11.10 -2.38
CA PHE A 54 4.22 -11.50 -1.19
C PHE A 54 2.78 -11.89 -1.53
N LYS A 55 2.33 -11.64 -2.77
CA LYS A 55 0.99 -11.96 -3.26
C LYS A 55 -0.14 -11.31 -2.46
N ASN A 56 0.11 -10.14 -1.86
CA ASN A 56 -0.95 -9.36 -1.24
C ASN A 56 -1.89 -8.80 -2.31
N SER A 57 -3.18 -8.66 -1.97
CA SER A 57 -4.14 -8.02 -2.85
C SER A 57 -3.79 -6.53 -3.03
N PRO A 58 -3.81 -5.99 -4.26
CA PRO A 58 -3.66 -4.55 -4.49
C PRO A 58 -4.63 -3.70 -3.66
N GLY A 59 -5.86 -4.19 -3.44
CA GLY A 59 -6.85 -3.51 -2.60
C GLY A 59 -6.45 -3.45 -1.13
N ASP A 60 -5.86 -4.53 -0.59
CA ASP A 60 -5.38 -4.57 0.80
C ASP A 60 -4.21 -3.59 1.00
N ILE A 61 -3.33 -3.47 0.02
CA ILE A 61 -2.23 -2.50 0.04
C ILE A 61 -2.77 -1.05 0.02
N ILE A 62 -3.81 -0.76 -0.76
CA ILE A 62 -4.45 0.56 -0.74
C ILE A 62 -5.11 0.83 0.62
N ASN A 63 -5.77 -0.16 1.22
CA ASN A 63 -6.34 -0.06 2.55
C ASN A 63 -5.26 0.25 3.61
N ASP A 64 -4.12 -0.44 3.54
CA ASP A 64 -2.97 -0.16 4.40
C ASP A 64 -2.43 1.25 4.20
N ILE A 65 -2.17 1.67 2.95
CA ILE A 65 -1.74 3.04 2.63
C ILE A 65 -2.72 4.07 3.19
N SER A 66 -4.03 3.80 3.05
CA SER A 66 -5.09 4.65 3.57
C SER A 66 -5.02 4.77 5.10
N LYS A 67 -4.85 3.67 5.82
CA LYS A 67 -4.65 3.66 7.28
C LYS A 67 -3.36 4.36 7.70
N LEU A 68 -2.26 4.20 6.97
CA LEU A 68 -0.97 4.83 7.26
C LEU A 68 -1.01 6.35 7.09
N SER A 69 -1.71 6.82 6.06
CA SER A 69 -1.74 8.23 5.66
C SER A 69 -2.21 9.17 6.78
N ILE A 70 -3.05 8.68 7.70
CA ILE A 70 -3.62 9.47 8.81
C ILE A 70 -2.55 9.97 9.78
N TYR A 71 -1.42 9.27 9.87
CA TYR A 71 -0.30 9.61 10.76
C TYR A 71 0.67 10.59 10.12
N ASN A 72 0.52 10.88 8.81
CA ASN A 72 1.44 11.72 8.06
C ASN A 72 0.70 12.62 7.06
N ASN A 73 -0.30 13.35 7.57
CA ASN A 73 -1.22 14.18 6.78
C ASN A 73 -0.53 15.22 5.89
N ARG A 74 0.68 15.68 6.25
CA ARG A 74 1.47 16.61 5.43
C ARG A 74 1.72 16.07 4.02
N PHE A 75 1.89 14.76 3.88
CA PHE A 75 2.19 14.08 2.62
C PHE A 75 0.98 13.28 2.11
N MET A 76 -0.24 13.65 2.49
CA MET A 76 -1.48 12.99 2.05
C MET A 76 -1.55 12.84 0.53
N LYS A 77 -1.20 13.89 -0.23
CA LYS A 77 -1.17 13.85 -1.70
C LYS A 77 -0.25 12.77 -2.25
N SER A 78 0.89 12.55 -1.60
CA SER A 78 1.83 11.50 -1.99
C SER A 78 1.25 10.10 -1.78
N TYR A 79 0.56 9.87 -0.67
CA TYR A 79 -0.15 8.60 -0.43
C TYR A 79 -1.26 8.38 -1.46
N LEU A 80 -2.04 9.43 -1.80
CA LEU A 80 -3.06 9.37 -2.85
C LEU A 80 -2.44 9.04 -4.22
N ALA A 81 -1.28 9.63 -4.55
CA ALA A 81 -0.58 9.38 -5.81
C ALA A 81 -0.07 7.92 -5.91
N ILE A 82 0.51 7.38 -4.83
CA ILE A 82 0.92 5.96 -4.80
C ILE A 82 -0.30 5.05 -4.94
N ALA A 83 -1.40 5.34 -4.23
CA ALA A 83 -2.64 4.57 -4.37
C ALA A 83 -3.21 4.65 -5.80
N LYS A 84 -3.13 5.82 -6.45
CA LYS A 84 -3.59 6.03 -7.82
C LYS A 84 -2.83 5.16 -8.81
N GLN A 85 -1.51 5.05 -8.67
CA GLN A 85 -0.68 4.16 -9.50
C GLN A 85 -1.12 2.69 -9.37
N ILE A 86 -1.47 2.25 -8.16
CA ILE A 86 -1.99 0.89 -7.93
C ILE A 86 -3.38 0.72 -8.57
N VAL A 87 -4.28 1.69 -8.38
CA VAL A 87 -5.64 1.65 -8.96
C VAL A 87 -5.59 1.59 -10.49
N ASP A 88 -4.72 2.38 -11.12
CA ASP A 88 -4.60 2.43 -12.57
C ASP A 88 -4.00 1.15 -13.15
N GLU A 89 -2.95 0.63 -12.53
CA GLU A 89 -2.27 -0.54 -13.06
C GLU A 89 -3.11 -1.81 -12.91
N TYR A 90 -3.76 -1.99 -11.76
CA TYR A 90 -4.57 -3.18 -11.46
C TYR A 90 -6.06 -3.00 -11.79
N GLN A 91 -6.45 -1.84 -12.37
CA GLN A 91 -7.82 -1.52 -12.77
C GLN A 91 -8.85 -1.79 -11.66
N LEU A 92 -8.53 -1.32 -10.45
CA LEU A 92 -9.36 -1.59 -9.27
C LEU A 92 -10.59 -0.70 -9.28
N ASN A 93 -11.76 -1.34 -9.26
CA ASN A 93 -13.04 -0.65 -9.22
C ASN A 93 -13.59 -0.49 -7.80
N GLN A 94 -13.06 -1.27 -6.85
CA GLN A 94 -13.50 -1.25 -5.45
C GLN A 94 -12.37 -1.66 -4.50
N VAL A 95 -12.26 -0.96 -3.39
CA VAL A 95 -11.39 -1.28 -2.25
C VAL A 95 -12.24 -1.33 -0.99
N ASN A 96 -12.31 -2.51 -0.37
CA ASN A 96 -13.06 -2.69 0.87
C ASN A 96 -12.29 -2.10 2.06
N GLU A 97 -13.03 -1.65 3.08
CA GLU A 97 -12.49 -1.16 4.36
C GLU A 97 -11.59 0.10 4.31
N ILE A 98 -11.46 0.74 3.15
CA ILE A 98 -10.69 1.97 3.00
C ILE A 98 -11.23 3.08 3.93
N SER A 99 -10.35 3.91 4.49
CA SER A 99 -10.77 5.03 5.33
C SER A 99 -11.65 5.99 4.54
N ARG A 100 -12.80 6.37 5.12
CA ARG A 100 -13.74 7.33 4.51
C ARG A 100 -13.08 8.64 4.11
N VAL A 101 -12.19 9.16 4.96
CA VAL A 101 -11.46 10.41 4.72
C VAL A 101 -10.55 10.27 3.51
N PHE A 102 -9.84 9.15 3.42
CA PHE A 102 -8.95 8.89 2.29
C PHE A 102 -9.73 8.72 0.99
N ASN A 103 -10.82 7.95 1.01
CA ASN A 103 -11.70 7.74 -0.15
C ASN A 103 -12.31 9.08 -0.62
N TYR A 104 -12.75 9.94 0.30
CA TYR A 104 -13.21 11.29 -0.02
C TYR A 104 -12.13 12.15 -0.68
N LEU A 105 -10.92 12.17 -0.12
CA LEU A 105 -9.80 12.95 -0.68
C LEU A 105 -9.36 12.41 -2.04
N PHE A 106 -9.36 11.09 -2.22
CA PHE A 106 -9.06 10.44 -3.49
C PHE A 106 -10.09 10.81 -4.56
N TYR A 107 -11.38 10.81 -4.20
CA TYR A 107 -12.45 11.30 -5.06
C TYR A 107 -12.27 12.78 -5.42
N LYS A 108 -11.92 13.64 -4.46
CA LYS A 108 -11.69 15.07 -4.74
C LYS A 108 -10.52 15.32 -5.68
N GLU A 109 -9.44 14.55 -5.59
CA GLU A 109 -8.25 14.74 -6.44
C GLU A 109 -8.42 14.10 -7.83
N TYR A 110 -9.03 12.90 -7.91
CA TYR A 110 -9.04 12.10 -9.15
C TYR A 110 -10.43 11.82 -9.73
N SER A 111 -11.51 12.25 -9.07
CA SER A 111 -12.90 11.96 -9.46
C SER A 111 -13.23 10.45 -9.52
N ILE A 112 -12.50 9.63 -8.75
CA ILE A 112 -12.70 8.18 -8.65
C ILE A 112 -13.16 7.85 -7.24
N VAL A 113 -14.21 7.06 -7.12
CA VAL A 113 -14.71 6.51 -5.86
C VAL A 113 -14.14 5.10 -5.70
N LEU A 114 -13.38 4.85 -4.63
CA LEU A 114 -12.81 3.52 -4.36
C LEU A 114 -13.75 2.65 -3.53
N ASN A 115 -14.67 3.24 -2.77
CA ASN A 115 -15.71 2.51 -2.05
C ASN A 115 -17.04 3.26 -2.17
N GLU A 116 -17.97 2.67 -2.93
CA GLU A 116 -19.29 3.27 -3.22
C GLU A 116 -20.16 3.45 -1.97
N ASN A 117 -19.94 2.64 -0.93
CA ASN A 117 -20.71 2.76 0.31
C ASN A 117 -20.48 4.12 0.98
N ASP A 118 -19.29 4.70 0.82
CA ASP A 118 -18.98 6.01 1.38
C ASP A 118 -19.40 7.16 0.47
N ALA A 119 -19.54 6.91 -0.85
CA ALA A 119 -19.87 7.94 -1.85
C ALA A 119 -21.20 8.65 -1.58
N LYS A 120 -22.13 7.99 -0.89
CA LYS A 120 -23.39 8.58 -0.47
C LYS A 120 -23.22 9.78 0.50
N ASN A 121 -22.01 9.99 1.02
CA ASN A 121 -21.68 11.00 2.02
C ASN A 121 -20.62 12.02 1.56
N PHE A 122 -20.25 12.03 0.27
CA PHE A 122 -19.22 12.93 -0.30
C PHE A 122 -19.76 14.24 -0.87
#